data_AF-A0A0R3Q8W0-F1
#
_entry.id   AF-A0A0R3Q8W0-F1
#
_cell.length_a   1.000
_cell.length_b   1.000
_cell.length_c   1.000
_cell.angle_alpha   90.00
_cell.angle_beta   90.00
_cell.angle_gamma   90.00
#
_symmetry.space_group_name_H-M   'P 1'
#
loop_
_entity.id
_entity.type
_entity.pdbx_description
1 polymer ?
#
loop_
_entity_poly.entity_id
_entity_poly.type
_entity_poly.pdbx_seq_one_letter_code
_entity_poly.pdbx_strand_id
1 'polypeptide(L)'
;MDRHQFAIRHYAGQIWYDCAQFVEKNRLQIRSETIKLLANSQNSSIAQMFQCFTTNSTKSTPQQLSDGTIYVAQRYNRAAKALIDKMNK
;
A
#
# COMPACT_ATOMS: atom_id res chain seq x y z
N MET A 1 -1.86 9.03 -30.96
CA MET A 1 -1.74 8.90 -29.50
C MET A 1 -1.21 7.51 -29.22
N ASP A 2 0.05 7.40 -28.82
CA ASP A 2 0.69 6.11 -28.56
C ASP A 2 0.08 5.47 -27.31
N ARG A 3 -0.45 4.26 -27.48
CA ARG A 3 -0.93 3.43 -26.37
C ARG A 3 0.29 2.89 -25.64
N HIS A 4 0.63 3.51 -24.51
CA HIS A 4 1.70 3.05 -23.65
C HIS A 4 1.22 1.80 -22.92
N GLN A 5 1.61 0.63 -23.42
CA GLN A 5 1.20 -0.67 -22.89
C GLN A 5 2.39 -1.64 -22.89
N PHE A 6 2.39 -2.59 -21.97
CA PHE A 6 3.36 -3.69 -21.95
C PHE A 6 2.64 -5.02 -21.72
N ALA A 7 3.26 -6.12 -22.16
CA ALA A 7 2.72 -7.46 -21.96
C ALA A 7 3.60 -8.27 -20.99
N ILE A 8 2.95 -9.11 -20.17
CA ILE A 8 3.62 -10.13 -19.36
C ILE A 8 2.98 -11.49 -19.69
N ARG A 9 3.81 -12.52 -19.86
CA ARG A 9 3.36 -13.91 -19.95
C ARG A 9 3.30 -14.52 -18.56
N HIS A 10 2.08 -14.74 -18.06
CA HIS A 10 1.80 -15.46 -16.82
C HIS A 10 1.51 -16.94 -17.09
N TYR A 11 1.31 -17.73 -16.04
CA TYR A 11 0.94 -19.16 -16.16
C TYR A 11 -0.33 -19.38 -16.98
N ALA A 12 -1.28 -18.44 -16.90
CA ALA A 12 -2.56 -18.48 -17.62
C ALA A 12 -2.50 -17.80 -19.02
N GLY A 13 -1.31 -17.46 -19.51
CA GLY A 13 -1.12 -16.83 -20.82
C GLY A 13 -0.63 -15.39 -20.76
N GLN A 14 -0.65 -14.71 -21.91
CA GLN A 14 -0.15 -13.35 -22.06
C GLN A 14 -1.22 -12.31 -21.77
N ILE A 15 -0.91 -11.37 -20.89
CA ILE A 15 -1.79 -10.27 -20.50
C ILE A 15 -1.13 -8.94 -20.85
N TRP A 16 -1.93 -8.02 -21.41
CA TRP A 16 -1.53 -6.64 -21.72
C TRP A 16 -1.95 -5.71 -20.59
N TYR A 17 -1.04 -4.86 -20.14
CA TYR A 17 -1.23 -3.86 -19.11
C TYR A 17 -1.16 -2.47 -19.71
N ASP A 18 -2.11 -1.63 -19.35
CA ASP A 18 -2.10 -0.21 -19.68
C ASP A 18 -1.23 0.57 -18.70
N CYS A 19 -0.36 1.44 -19.23
CA CYS A 19 0.50 2.30 -18.43
C CYS A 19 -0.25 3.55 -17.89
N ALA A 20 -1.49 3.80 -18.31
CA ALA A 20 -2.29 4.92 -17.84
C ALA A 20 -2.40 4.90 -16.30
N GLN A 21 -1.85 5.94 -15.68
CA GLN A 21 -1.78 6.12 -14.23
C GLN A 21 -1.03 5.02 -13.46
N PHE A 22 -0.18 4.22 -14.13
CA PHE A 22 0.48 3.06 -13.52
C PHE A 22 1.39 3.49 -12.35
N VAL A 23 2.11 4.59 -12.50
CA VAL A 23 3.01 5.13 -11.46
C VAL A 23 2.21 5.79 -10.34
N GLU A 24 1.21 6.59 -10.69
CA GLU A 24 0.36 7.34 -9.78
C GLU A 24 -0.42 6.40 -8.86
N LYS A 25 -1.03 5.34 -9.41
CA LYS A 25 -1.73 4.31 -8.63
C LYS A 25 -0.80 3.55 -7.69
N ASN A 26 0.48 3.43 -8.03
CA ASN A 26 1.46 2.80 -7.16
C ASN A 26 1.92 3.73 -6.03
N ARG A 27 1.87 5.05 -6.20
CA ARG A 27 2.24 6.05 -5.19
C ARG A 27 1.06 6.32 -4.25
N LEU A 28 0.99 5.62 -3.13
CA LEU A 28 0.02 5.89 -2.08
C LEU A 28 0.55 6.98 -1.15
N GLN A 29 -0.01 8.19 -1.27
CA GLN A 29 0.23 9.28 -0.32
C GLN A 29 -0.90 9.31 0.70
N ILE A 30 -0.60 8.99 1.95
CA ILE A 30 -1.52 9.23 3.07
C ILE A 30 -0.88 10.27 3.97
N ARG A 31 -1.52 11.44 4.05
CA ARG A 31 -1.05 12.52 4.91
C ARG A 31 -1.23 12.13 6.37
N SER A 32 -0.16 12.22 7.15
CA SER A 32 -0.17 11.96 8.60
C SER A 32 -1.26 12.75 9.33
N GLU A 33 -1.48 14.01 8.93
CA GLU A 33 -2.50 14.87 9.52
C GLU A 33 -3.92 14.36 9.28
N THR A 34 -4.19 13.72 8.14
CA THR A 34 -5.49 13.09 7.87
C THR A 34 -5.71 11.88 8.78
N ILE A 35 -4.66 11.08 9.03
CA ILE A 35 -4.73 9.94 9.96
C ILE A 35 -5.01 10.44 11.38
N LYS A 36 -4.30 11.48 11.83
CA LYS A 36 -4.52 12.10 13.15
C LYS A 36 -5.94 12.66 13.28
N LEU A 37 -6.46 13.31 12.23
CA LEU A 37 -7.82 13.83 12.22
C LEU A 37 -8.84 12.69 12.40
N LEU A 38 -8.68 11.60 11.65
CA LEU A 38 -9.60 10.46 11.73
C LEU A 38 -9.52 9.73 13.08
N ALA A 39 -8.32 9.63 13.66
CA ALA A 39 -8.13 9.06 14.99
C ALA A 39 -8.77 9.92 16.10
N ASN A 40 -8.87 11.24 15.90
CA ASN A 40 -9.55 12.17 16.82
C ASN A 40 -11.01 12.46 16.42
N SER A 41 -11.61 11.62 15.57
CA SER A 41 -13.00 11.79 15.15
C SER A 41 -13.96 11.76 16.36
N GLN A 42 -15.00 12.59 16.32
CA GLN A 42 -16.07 12.54 17.34
C GLN A 42 -16.89 11.24 17.24
N ASN A 43 -16.87 10.57 16.09
CA ASN A 43 -17.45 9.25 15.94
C ASN A 43 -16.48 8.20 16.50
N SER A 44 -16.88 7.54 17.59
CA SER A 44 -16.06 6.57 18.30
C SER A 44 -15.63 5.38 17.44
N SER A 45 -16.48 4.90 16.52
CA SER A 45 -16.12 3.81 15.61
C SER A 45 -15.02 4.25 14.64
N ILE A 46 -15.11 5.46 14.09
CA ILE A 46 -14.07 6.01 13.21
C ILE A 46 -12.78 6.22 14.00
N ALA A 47 -12.85 6.86 15.17
CA ALA A 47 -11.67 7.07 16.03
C ALA A 47 -10.94 5.75 16.34
N GLN A 48 -11.68 4.72 16.75
CA GLN A 48 -11.13 3.39 17.06
C GLN A 48 -10.44 2.73 15.86
N MET A 49 -11.00 2.83 14.65
CA MET A 49 -10.37 2.27 13.44
C MET A 49 -8.99 2.88 13.17
N PHE A 50 -8.81 4.16 13.51
CA PHE A 50 -7.58 4.92 13.20
C PHE A 50 -6.62 5.04 14.40
N GLN A 51 -7.05 4.68 15.61
CA GLN A 51 -6.24 4.74 16.83
C GLN A 51 -4.91 3.96 16.69
N CYS A 52 -4.97 2.75 16.09
CA CYS A 52 -3.81 1.88 15.87
C CYS A 52 -2.73 2.49 14.95
N PHE A 53 -3.07 3.53 14.19
CA PHE A 53 -2.13 4.26 13.34
C PHE A 53 -1.49 5.46 14.04
N THR A 54 -1.92 5.78 15.27
CA THR A 54 -1.40 6.89 16.09
C THR A 54 -0.63 6.45 17.33
N THR A 55 -1.00 5.32 17.95
CA THR A 55 -0.38 4.82 19.18
C THR A 55 0.68 3.75 18.85
N ASN A 56 1.93 4.15 18.66
CA ASN A 56 3.15 3.32 18.64
C ASN A 56 3.28 2.19 17.58
N SER A 57 4.24 2.35 16.65
CA SER A 57 5.00 1.21 16.10
C SER A 57 6.48 1.57 15.91
N THR A 58 7.24 1.57 17.00
CA THR A 58 8.71 1.50 16.97
C THR A 58 9.23 0.07 16.81
N LYS A 59 8.40 -0.95 16.54
CA LYS A 59 8.86 -2.35 16.49
C LYS A 59 8.42 -3.24 15.33
N SER A 60 7.64 -2.77 14.36
CA SER A 60 7.40 -3.59 13.15
C SER A 60 6.94 -2.83 11.91
N THR A 61 7.94 -2.21 11.24
CA THR A 61 8.17 -2.14 9.77
C THR A 61 7.16 -1.39 8.85
N PRO A 62 7.55 -0.96 7.61
CA PRO A 62 8.87 -0.74 7.00
C PRO A 62 9.14 0.75 6.73
N GLN A 63 10.41 1.09 6.46
CA GLN A 63 10.92 2.39 5.99
C GLN A 63 9.83 3.31 5.40
N GLN A 64 9.32 4.25 6.19
CA GLN A 64 8.85 5.49 5.61
C GLN A 64 10.07 6.07 4.89
N LEU A 65 10.03 6.15 3.55
CA LEU A 65 10.89 7.09 2.86
C LEU A 65 10.68 8.45 3.53
N SER A 66 11.72 9.27 3.63
CA SER A 66 11.70 10.59 4.25
C SER A 66 10.56 11.51 3.80
N ASP A 67 9.93 11.21 2.66
CA ASP A 67 8.81 11.91 2.02
C ASP A 67 7.40 11.37 2.39
N GLY A 68 7.27 10.34 3.24
CA GLY A 68 5.97 9.79 3.66
C GLY A 68 5.19 9.03 2.57
N THR A 69 5.75 8.90 1.36
CA THR A 69 5.16 8.12 0.26
C THR A 69 5.28 6.62 0.54
N ILE A 70 4.16 5.91 0.45
CA ILE A 70 4.08 4.44 0.56
C ILE A 70 3.82 3.88 -0.83
N TYR A 71 4.53 2.83 -1.25
CA TYR A 71 4.26 2.17 -2.52
C TYR A 71 3.32 0.98 -2.37
N VAL A 72 2.25 0.93 -3.17
CA VAL A 72 1.24 -0.14 -3.12
C VAL A 72 1.88 -1.48 -3.43
N ALA A 73 2.68 -1.57 -4.50
CA ALA A 73 3.36 -2.80 -4.90
C ALA A 73 4.30 -3.33 -3.80
N GLN A 74 5.01 -2.44 -3.10
CA GLN A 74 5.90 -2.82 -2.00
C GLN A 74 5.12 -3.47 -0.85
N ARG A 75 4.00 -2.86 -0.43
CA ARG A 75 3.14 -3.40 0.64
C ARG A 75 2.52 -4.74 0.24
N TYR A 76 2.05 -4.84 -1.01
CA TYR A 76 1.50 -6.07 -1.56
C TYR A 76 2.55 -7.20 -1.57
N ASN A 77 3.72 -6.96 -2.16
CA ASN A 77 4.79 -7.94 -2.26
C ASN A 77 5.25 -8.43 -0.88
N ARG A 78 5.34 -7.52 0.10
CA ARG A 78 5.70 -7.87 1.47
C ARG A 78 4.65 -8.76 2.14
N ALA A 79 3.37 -8.44 1.99
CA ALA A 79 2.28 -9.23 2.55
C ALA A 79 2.21 -10.62 1.90
N ALA A 80 2.32 -10.69 0.56
CA ALA A 80 2.35 -11.95 -0.18
C ALA A 80 3.53 -12.82 0.24
N LYS A 81 4.74 -12.23 0.37
CA LYS A 81 5.91 -12.96 0.86
C LYS A 81 5.70 -13.52 2.26
N ALA A 82 5.19 -12.72 3.19
CA ALA A 82 4.93 -13.16 4.56
C ALA A 82 3.93 -14.33 4.61
N LEU A 83 2.92 -14.33 3.75
CA LEU A 83 1.94 -15.41 3.63
C LEU A 83 2.58 -16.70 3.08
N ILE A 84 3.36 -16.59 2.00
CA ILE A 84 4.05 -17.73 1.39
C ILE A 84 5.05 -18.34 2.38
N ASP A 85 5.84 -17.50 3.07
CA ASP A 85 6.81 -17.95 4.08
C ASP A 85 6.12 -18.68 5.25
N LYS A 86 4.87 -18.31 5.59
CA LYS A 86 4.07 -19.00 6.60
C LYS A 86 3.51 -20.33 6.11
N MET A 87 3.15 -20.42 4.82
CA MET A 87 2.60 -21.65 4.22
C MET A 87 3.66 -22.73 3.99
N ASN A 88 4.92 -22.32 3.83
CA ASN A 88 6.06 -23.22 3.64
C ASN A 88 6.66 -23.74 4.97
N LYS A 89 6.07 -23.39 6.11
CA LYS A 89 6.42 -23.92 7.44
C LYS A 89 5.34 -24.88 7.92
#